data_AF-A0A2T2P5B6-F1
#
_entry.id   AF-A0A2T2P5B6-F1
#
_cell.length_a   1.000
_cell.length_b   1.000
_cell.length_c   1.000
_cell.angle_alpha   90.00
_cell.angle_beta   90.00
_cell.angle_gamma   90.00
#
_symmetry.space_group_name_H-M   'P 1'
#
loop_
_entity.id
_entity.type
_entity.pdbx_description
1 polymer ?
#
loop_
_entity_poly.entity_id
_entity_poly.type
_entity_poly.pdbx_seq_one_letter_code
_entity_poly.pdbx_strand_id
1 'polypeptide(L)'
;MSPPLIVRNLSSTPIILRGVERFADPNSRQSKKPSAFSFASNDTTSLAPSAPTLGEHAQTFNHQDLGITLSSFESYTLKPPSLPDASHDDNATTTIRLIIETPECERYRIDANPTYTQKSSHPFIPLTPSPSTSYTALYHPAEPIPHLTIHTSHLHNQAQWMSTLPSDLPLSALSIPGTHNSHTYYRALPSVRCQVVSVKAQLENGIRFLDIRLQPSHATDVEKKSLYLVHGAFPVSLTGTKYFEPVLQACYDFLDKNPGETILISLKREGVGSATDEHLSSILHKHYISPHSDKWYTESGIPYLGDVRGKLVLVRRYNLDDSLGGGAGDDKNYGLDATAWPYNCTNAPHGPFCVQDFCEVLHPASIAQKLQYSNEHLVRAAECTAFIPGVNTDAENPVPAGPLHLNFLSGSNFWRVGCWPDRIAKVVNRGMEEWLCMGHHLAEPLSSPAEPGRTNTDETDDFGGGEAVVRRAKSGDGGTGVVVMDYVGEGGDWDIVKIIIGMNMGVLSKMKGVD
;
A
#
# COMPACT_ATOMS: atom_id res chain seq x y z
N MET A 1 -32.09 12.16 8.21
CA MET A 1 -31.77 10.77 8.61
C MET A 1 -30.25 10.61 8.62
N SER A 2 -29.68 9.88 9.60
CA SER A 2 -28.23 9.63 9.61
C SER A 2 -27.85 8.72 8.44
N PRO A 3 -26.79 9.01 7.65
CA PRO A 3 -26.43 8.18 6.52
C PRO A 3 -25.95 6.78 6.96
N PRO A 4 -26.06 5.76 6.09
CA PRO A 4 -25.41 4.48 6.33
C PRO A 4 -23.87 4.64 6.39
N LEU A 5 -23.20 3.69 7.03
CA LEU A 5 -21.72 3.64 7.10
C LEU A 5 -21.27 2.19 6.98
N ILE A 6 -20.31 1.90 6.11
CA ILE A 6 -19.69 0.57 6.05
C ILE A 6 -18.48 0.54 6.96
N VAL A 7 -18.45 -0.41 7.89
CA VAL A 7 -17.31 -0.66 8.79
C VAL A 7 -16.59 -1.90 8.31
N ARG A 8 -15.26 -1.81 8.16
CA ARG A 8 -14.43 -2.92 7.69
C ARG A 8 -13.30 -3.22 8.65
N ASN A 9 -13.05 -4.50 8.92
CA ASN A 9 -11.90 -4.95 9.72
C ASN A 9 -10.72 -5.32 8.81
N LEU A 10 -9.66 -4.52 8.84
CA LEU A 10 -8.34 -4.81 8.28
C LEU A 10 -7.28 -4.96 9.40
N SER A 11 -7.66 -5.64 10.49
CA SER A 11 -6.72 -6.10 11.51
C SER A 11 -6.68 -7.63 11.57
N SER A 12 -5.57 -8.17 12.08
CA SER A 12 -5.38 -9.62 12.27
C SER A 12 -6.26 -10.23 13.37
N THR A 13 -6.91 -9.39 14.17
CA THR A 13 -7.72 -9.81 15.31
C THR A 13 -9.19 -9.57 14.95
N PRO A 14 -10.10 -10.52 15.20
CA PRO A 14 -11.52 -10.26 15.08
C PRO A 14 -11.93 -9.09 15.96
N ILE A 15 -12.84 -8.24 15.48
CA ILE A 15 -13.40 -7.13 16.26
C ILE A 15 -14.89 -7.34 16.46
N ILE A 16 -15.38 -7.06 17.67
CA ILE A 16 -16.79 -7.12 18.00
C ILE A 16 -17.32 -5.68 18.02
N LEU A 17 -18.22 -5.35 17.10
CA LEU A 17 -18.97 -4.10 17.13
C LEU A 17 -20.02 -4.20 18.26
N ARG A 18 -19.75 -3.54 19.39
CA ARG A 18 -20.58 -3.63 20.61
C ARG A 18 -21.72 -2.62 20.65
N GLY A 19 -21.49 -1.43 20.10
CA GLY A 19 -22.50 -0.38 20.19
C GLY A 19 -22.24 0.76 19.23
N VAL A 20 -23.34 1.40 18.85
CA VAL A 20 -23.37 2.58 17.99
C VAL A 20 -24.17 3.65 18.70
N GLU A 21 -23.57 4.83 18.85
CA GLU A 21 -24.26 6.02 19.32
C GLU A 21 -24.34 7.05 18.19
N ARG A 22 -25.49 7.72 18.09
CA ARG A 22 -25.71 8.80 17.11
C ARG A 22 -26.06 10.09 17.83
N PHE A 23 -25.39 11.17 17.46
CA PHE A 23 -25.62 12.49 18.02
C PHE A 23 -25.35 13.60 17.00
N ALA A 24 -25.94 14.78 17.22
CA ALA A 24 -25.72 15.93 16.36
C ALA A 24 -24.25 16.37 16.41
N ASP A 25 -23.65 16.66 15.27
CA ASP A 25 -22.26 17.13 15.19
C ASP A 25 -22.15 18.49 15.92
N PRO A 26 -21.30 18.64 16.95
CA PRO A 26 -21.14 19.90 17.66
C PRO A 26 -20.64 21.05 16.77
N ASN A 27 -19.99 20.75 15.63
CA ASN A 27 -19.50 21.76 14.69
C ASN A 27 -20.60 22.27 13.73
N SER A 28 -21.74 21.58 13.63
CA SER A 28 -22.88 22.02 12.81
C SER A 28 -23.40 23.42 13.19
N ARG A 29 -23.11 23.90 14.41
CA ARG A 29 -23.55 25.20 14.94
C ARG A 29 -22.53 26.33 14.80
N GLN A 30 -21.27 26.06 14.48
CA GLN A 30 -20.22 27.10 14.41
C GLN A 30 -20.22 27.91 13.10
N SER A 31 -20.90 27.43 12.05
CA SER A 31 -21.03 28.10 10.74
C SER A 31 -21.90 29.36 10.74
N LYS A 32 -22.42 29.80 11.90
CA LYS A 32 -23.28 30.99 12.06
C LYS A 32 -22.62 32.14 12.82
N LYS A 33 -21.46 32.63 12.37
CA LYS A 33 -21.06 34.03 12.65
C LYS A 33 -21.13 34.85 11.36
N PRO A 34 -21.86 35.99 11.33
CA PRO A 34 -21.96 36.82 10.14
C PRO A 34 -20.58 37.42 9.81
N SER A 35 -20.31 37.54 8.51
CA SER A 35 -19.04 38.00 7.95
C SER A 35 -18.58 39.33 8.54
N ALA A 36 -17.42 39.34 9.17
CA ALA A 36 -16.57 40.53 9.26
C ALA A 36 -15.25 40.17 8.58
N PHE A 37 -14.95 40.88 7.50
CA PHE A 37 -13.72 40.76 6.74
C PHE A 37 -12.49 40.91 7.66
N SER A 38 -11.59 39.93 7.62
CA SER A 38 -10.21 40.09 8.07
C SER A 38 -9.34 39.17 7.22
N PHE A 39 -8.53 39.79 6.36
CA PHE A 39 -7.50 39.12 5.58
C PHE A 39 -6.34 38.77 6.51
N ALA A 40 -6.08 37.48 6.71
CA ALA A 40 -4.82 36.98 7.23
C ALA A 40 -4.53 35.56 6.70
N SER A 41 -3.26 35.35 6.40
CA SER A 41 -2.52 34.22 5.80
C SER A 41 -3.08 32.79 5.92
N ASN A 42 -2.92 32.04 4.82
CA ASN A 42 -3.10 30.59 4.72
C ASN A 42 -2.11 29.83 5.62
N ASP A 43 -2.59 29.31 6.75
CA ASP A 43 -2.03 28.16 7.42
C ASP A 43 -3.00 26.97 7.25
N THR A 44 -2.55 25.94 6.54
CA THR A 44 -3.23 24.64 6.43
C THR A 44 -3.17 23.93 7.78
N THR A 45 -4.19 24.12 8.60
CA THR A 45 -4.45 23.34 9.81
C THR A 45 -5.72 22.53 9.65
N SER A 46 -5.64 21.26 10.06
CA SER A 46 -6.72 20.28 10.12
C SER A 46 -8.02 20.88 10.66
N LEU A 47 -9.11 20.79 9.89
CA LEU A 47 -10.46 21.16 10.33
C LEU A 47 -11.14 20.07 11.16
N ALA A 48 -10.45 18.98 11.52
CA ALA A 48 -10.93 17.99 12.47
C ALA A 48 -10.44 18.32 13.89
N PRO A 49 -11.33 18.60 14.86
CA PRO A 49 -10.92 18.74 16.25
C PRO A 49 -10.56 17.38 16.85
N SER A 50 -9.60 17.38 17.77
CA SER A 50 -9.28 16.21 18.58
C SER A 50 -10.46 15.84 19.49
N ALA A 51 -10.77 14.55 19.55
CA ALA A 51 -11.90 13.95 20.27
C ALA A 51 -12.12 14.30 21.78
N PRO A 52 -11.15 14.79 22.58
CA PRO A 52 -11.42 15.10 23.99
C PRO A 52 -12.46 16.21 24.21
N THR A 53 -12.61 17.16 23.28
CA THR A 53 -13.54 18.29 23.42
C THR A 53 -15.00 17.95 23.07
N LEU A 54 -15.28 16.76 22.54
CA LEU A 54 -16.64 16.30 22.23
C LEU A 54 -17.36 15.64 23.43
N GLY A 55 -16.66 15.37 24.54
CA GLY A 55 -17.18 14.58 25.65
C GLY A 55 -18.26 15.26 26.51
N GLU A 56 -18.29 16.60 26.59
CA GLU A 56 -19.10 17.31 27.60
C GLU A 56 -20.46 17.86 27.11
N HIS A 57 -20.78 17.75 25.82
CA HIS A 57 -21.99 18.37 25.24
C HIS A 57 -22.91 17.43 24.42
N ALA A 58 -22.64 16.12 24.38
CA ALA A 58 -23.49 15.17 23.68
C ALA A 58 -24.65 14.71 24.59
N GLN A 59 -25.82 15.35 24.48
CA GLN A 59 -27.07 14.68 24.85
C GLN A 59 -27.28 13.52 23.85
N THR A 60 -27.22 12.28 24.34
CA THR A 60 -27.42 11.05 23.56
C THR A 60 -28.83 11.01 22.98
N PHE A 61 -28.97 10.86 21.66
CA PHE A 61 -30.29 10.74 21.02
C PHE A 61 -30.61 9.36 20.45
N ASN A 62 -29.65 8.43 20.26
CA ASN A 62 -30.00 7.05 19.89
C ASN A 62 -28.81 6.12 20.16
N HIS A 63 -28.94 5.18 21.11
CA HIS A 63 -27.94 4.15 21.39
C HIS A 63 -28.48 2.81 20.88
N GLN A 64 -27.69 2.13 20.06
CA GLN A 64 -28.00 0.81 19.54
C GLN A 64 -26.91 -0.17 19.97
N ASP A 65 -27.28 -1.14 20.82
CA ASP A 65 -26.42 -2.28 21.13
C ASP A 65 -26.28 -3.19 19.90
N LEU A 66 -25.05 -3.60 19.64
CA LEU A 66 -24.69 -4.54 18.58
C LEU A 66 -23.90 -5.72 19.15
N GLY A 67 -23.94 -6.83 18.44
CA GLY A 67 -23.16 -8.05 18.75
C GLY A 67 -22.48 -8.61 17.52
N ILE A 68 -22.10 -7.74 16.58
CA ILE A 68 -21.60 -8.16 15.27
C ILE A 68 -20.10 -8.39 15.36
N THR A 69 -19.67 -9.62 15.10
CA THR A 69 -18.24 -9.98 15.02
C THR A 69 -17.78 -9.87 13.57
N LEU A 70 -16.70 -9.13 13.35
CA LEU A 70 -16.01 -9.01 12.07
C LEU A 70 -14.63 -9.64 12.19
N SER A 71 -14.44 -10.77 11.52
CA SER A 71 -13.15 -11.39 11.31
C SER A 71 -12.29 -10.52 10.37
N SER A 72 -11.04 -10.89 10.19
CA SER A 72 -10.14 -10.23 9.25
C SER A 72 -10.76 -10.15 7.85
N PHE A 73 -10.60 -9.00 7.20
CA PHE A 73 -11.14 -8.64 5.88
C PHE A 73 -12.67 -8.48 5.78
N GLU A 74 -13.45 -8.84 6.80
CA GLU A 74 -14.92 -8.74 6.75
C GLU A 74 -15.41 -7.30 6.88
N SER A 75 -16.62 -7.05 6.35
CA SER A 75 -17.28 -5.75 6.46
C SER A 75 -18.74 -5.86 6.84
N TYR A 76 -19.27 -4.78 7.42
CA TYR A 76 -20.65 -4.66 7.84
C TYR A 76 -21.23 -3.29 7.52
N THR A 77 -22.44 -3.26 6.97
CA THR A 77 -23.16 -2.03 6.66
C THR A 77 -24.04 -1.63 7.85
N LEU A 78 -23.68 -0.54 8.52
CA LEU A 78 -24.51 0.11 9.53
C LEU A 78 -25.67 0.84 8.86
N LYS A 79 -26.88 0.30 9.02
CA LYS A 79 -28.12 0.90 8.50
C LYS A 79 -28.53 2.14 9.32
N PRO A 80 -29.25 3.10 8.70
CA PRO A 80 -29.92 4.17 9.43
C PRO A 80 -30.98 3.61 10.40
N PRO A 81 -31.34 4.34 11.47
CA PRO A 81 -32.45 3.98 12.34
C PRO A 81 -33.76 3.86 11.55
N SER A 82 -34.61 2.88 11.90
CA SER A 82 -35.87 2.58 11.23
C SER A 82 -36.99 3.59 11.46
N LEU A 83 -36.82 4.55 12.38
CA LEU A 83 -37.79 5.61 12.66
C LEU A 83 -37.13 6.98 12.45
N PRO A 84 -37.76 7.89 11.67
CA PRO A 84 -37.37 9.29 11.69
C PRO A 84 -37.80 9.90 13.03
N ASP A 85 -36.85 10.25 13.89
CA ASP A 85 -37.16 11.07 15.06
C ASP A 85 -37.72 12.42 14.58
N ALA A 86 -38.96 12.71 14.99
CA ALA A 86 -39.75 13.87 14.58
C ALA A 86 -39.22 15.23 15.12
N SER A 87 -37.97 15.28 15.55
CA SER A 87 -37.33 16.44 16.21
C SER A 87 -36.00 16.84 15.60
N HIS A 88 -35.65 16.35 14.41
CA HIS A 88 -34.42 16.72 13.74
C HIS A 88 -34.50 18.10 13.06
N ASP A 89 -33.62 18.99 13.48
CA ASP A 89 -33.22 20.20 12.74
C ASP A 89 -32.60 19.73 11.41
N ASP A 90 -33.25 20.00 10.28
CA ASP A 90 -32.90 19.49 8.93
C ASP A 90 -31.46 19.78 8.48
N ASN A 91 -30.75 20.67 9.18
CA ASN A 91 -29.39 21.10 8.86
C ASN A 91 -28.29 20.52 9.74
N ALA A 92 -28.60 19.69 10.74
CA ALA A 92 -27.58 19.12 11.64
C ALA A 92 -27.01 17.80 11.06
N THR A 93 -25.71 17.79 10.76
CA THR A 93 -25.00 16.55 10.40
C THR A 93 -24.93 15.61 11.61
N THR A 94 -24.94 14.30 11.39
CA THR A 94 -24.95 13.30 12.47
C THR A 94 -23.58 12.64 12.59
N THR A 95 -22.99 12.70 13.77
CA THR A 95 -21.79 11.92 14.12
C THR A 95 -22.20 10.54 14.63
N ILE A 96 -21.48 9.52 14.17
CA ILE A 96 -21.57 8.14 14.63
C ILE A 96 -20.39 7.88 15.56
N ARG A 97 -20.66 7.40 16.76
CA ARG A 97 -19.65 6.84 17.65
C ARG A 97 -19.75 5.32 17.65
N LEU A 98 -18.64 4.67 17.36
CA LEU A 98 -18.51 3.21 17.36
C LEU A 98 -17.72 2.78 18.58
N ILE A 99 -18.22 1.74 19.25
CA ILE A 99 -17.53 1.03 20.31
C ILE A 99 -17.20 -0.37 19.79
N ILE A 100 -15.91 -0.69 19.77
CA ILE A 100 -15.43 -2.02 19.42
C ILE A 100 -14.82 -2.70 20.64
N GLU A 101 -14.88 -4.02 20.66
CA GLU A 101 -14.27 -4.88 21.67
C GLU A 101 -13.47 -6.00 21.01
N THR A 102 -12.29 -6.32 21.53
CA THR A 102 -11.49 -7.47 21.07
C THR A 102 -11.85 -8.74 21.84
N PRO A 103 -11.43 -9.94 21.38
CA PRO A 103 -11.62 -11.19 22.11
C PRO A 103 -11.03 -11.17 23.54
N GLU A 104 -10.00 -10.36 23.78
CA GLU A 104 -9.36 -10.14 25.08
C GLU A 104 -10.15 -9.15 25.97
N CYS A 105 -11.37 -8.78 25.58
CA CYS A 105 -12.24 -7.82 26.26
C CYS A 105 -11.66 -6.40 26.36
N GLU A 106 -10.76 -6.02 25.44
CA GLU A 106 -10.27 -4.65 25.34
C GLU A 106 -11.25 -3.80 24.53
N ARG A 107 -11.63 -2.62 25.06
CA ARG A 107 -12.61 -1.74 24.45
C ARG A 107 -11.98 -0.48 23.88
N TYR A 108 -12.50 -0.05 22.74
CA TYR A 108 -12.05 1.12 22.02
C TYR A 108 -13.21 1.92 21.46
N ARG A 109 -13.00 3.22 21.29
CA ARG A 109 -13.99 4.16 20.76
C ARG A 109 -13.43 4.96 19.60
N ILE A 110 -14.25 5.17 18.58
CA ILE A 110 -13.98 6.13 17.50
C ILE A 110 -15.26 6.89 17.14
N ASP A 111 -15.10 8.16 16.78
CA ASP A 111 -16.19 9.00 16.28
C ASP A 111 -15.92 9.28 14.78
N ALA A 112 -16.93 9.10 13.94
CA ALA A 112 -16.88 9.35 12.51
C ALA A 112 -18.17 10.04 12.04
N ASN A 113 -18.06 11.04 11.17
CA ASN A 113 -19.21 11.69 10.58
C ASN A 113 -19.36 11.24 9.11
N PRO A 114 -20.42 10.46 8.77
CA PRO A 114 -20.66 9.98 7.41
C PRO A 114 -20.92 11.07 6.37
N THR A 115 -21.13 12.33 6.78
CA THR A 115 -21.31 13.45 5.83
C THR A 115 -19.99 14.17 5.52
N TYR A 116 -18.86 13.76 6.10
CA TYR A 116 -17.58 14.35 5.75
C TYR A 116 -17.21 14.01 4.31
N THR A 117 -16.70 15.00 3.60
CA THR A 117 -16.37 14.94 2.17
C THR A 117 -14.87 14.70 1.92
N GLN A 118 -14.09 14.56 2.98
CA GLN A 118 -12.64 14.37 2.92
C GLN A 118 -12.24 13.07 3.61
N LYS A 119 -11.20 12.42 3.06
CA LYS A 119 -10.50 11.31 3.71
C LYS A 119 -9.94 11.79 5.04
N SER A 120 -9.98 10.93 6.06
CA SER A 120 -9.32 11.23 7.34
C SER A 120 -8.89 9.96 8.07
N SER A 121 -7.79 10.06 8.82
CA SER A 121 -7.20 8.95 9.57
C SER A 121 -7.09 9.34 11.03
N HIS A 122 -7.65 8.54 11.93
CA HIS A 122 -7.74 8.87 13.34
C HIS A 122 -7.46 7.64 14.22
N PRO A 123 -6.62 7.76 15.27
CA PRO A 123 -6.45 6.70 16.23
C PRO A 123 -7.72 6.48 17.04
N PHE A 124 -8.01 5.23 17.38
CA PHE A 124 -9.03 4.89 18.36
C PHE A 124 -8.62 5.37 19.75
N ILE A 125 -9.62 5.70 20.56
CA ILE A 125 -9.45 6.04 21.97
C ILE A 125 -9.64 4.76 22.77
N PRO A 126 -8.61 4.26 23.47
CA PRO A 126 -8.77 3.10 24.33
C PRO A 126 -9.66 3.44 25.52
N LEU A 127 -10.62 2.56 25.80
CA LEU A 127 -11.48 2.62 26.97
C LEU A 127 -10.98 1.65 28.06
N THR A 128 -10.27 0.60 27.67
CA THR A 128 -9.53 -0.28 28.59
C THR A 128 -8.17 0.33 28.94
N PRO A 129 -7.76 0.37 30.22
CA PRO A 129 -6.43 0.83 30.60
C PRO A 129 -5.31 -0.07 30.05
N SER A 130 -4.27 0.52 29.48
CA SER A 130 -3.07 -0.17 28.96
C SER A 130 -3.38 -1.33 28.01
N PRO A 131 -4.05 -1.06 26.87
CA PRO A 131 -4.37 -2.12 25.91
C PRO A 131 -3.10 -2.75 25.31
N SER A 132 -3.20 -4.02 24.95
CA SER A 132 -2.15 -4.78 24.26
C SER A 132 -1.91 -4.30 22.82
N THR A 133 -2.90 -3.63 22.23
CA THR A 133 -2.85 -3.13 20.85
C THR A 133 -3.39 -1.70 20.74
N SER A 134 -3.24 -1.12 19.57
CA SER A 134 -3.84 0.16 19.19
C SER A 134 -4.43 0.01 17.79
N TYR A 135 -5.49 0.76 17.51
CA TYR A 135 -6.20 0.74 16.24
C TYR A 135 -6.30 2.14 15.65
N THR A 136 -6.30 2.22 14.33
CA THR A 136 -6.54 3.44 13.56
C THR A 136 -7.76 3.21 12.67
N ALA A 137 -8.63 4.20 12.58
CA ALA A 137 -9.71 4.24 11.63
C ALA A 137 -9.33 5.13 10.44
N LEU A 138 -9.46 4.59 9.23
CA LEU A 138 -9.35 5.33 7.99
C LEU A 138 -10.74 5.51 7.36
N TYR A 139 -11.18 6.76 7.30
CA TYR A 139 -12.47 7.15 6.73
C TYR A 139 -12.32 7.54 5.26
N HIS A 140 -13.13 6.94 4.39
CA HIS A 140 -13.28 7.29 2.99
C HIS A 140 -14.70 7.80 2.69
N PRO A 141 -14.85 9.00 2.11
CA PRO A 141 -16.15 9.57 1.73
C PRO A 141 -16.65 8.99 0.40
N ALA A 142 -16.72 7.66 0.30
CA ALA A 142 -17.20 6.96 -0.89
C ALA A 142 -18.71 7.17 -1.11
N GLU A 143 -19.16 7.01 -2.35
CA GLU A 143 -20.56 7.23 -2.74
C GLU A 143 -21.24 5.92 -3.19
N PRO A 144 -22.54 5.75 -2.92
CA PRO A 144 -23.38 6.52 -1.99
C PRO A 144 -23.07 6.29 -0.50
N ILE A 145 -22.30 5.26 -0.14
CA ILE A 145 -22.08 4.89 1.27
C ILE A 145 -20.60 5.10 1.66
N PRO A 146 -20.31 5.94 2.67
CA PRO A 146 -18.96 6.13 3.17
C PRO A 146 -18.45 4.89 3.89
N HIS A 147 -17.12 4.76 3.99
CA HIS A 147 -16.45 3.61 4.58
C HIS A 147 -15.54 4.03 5.72
N LEU A 148 -15.53 3.22 6.78
CA LEU A 148 -14.62 3.32 7.91
C LEU A 148 -13.85 2.01 8.04
N THR A 149 -12.58 2.06 7.71
CA THR A 149 -11.68 0.90 7.75
C THR A 149 -10.88 0.92 9.04
N ILE A 150 -10.89 -0.18 9.78
CA ILE A 150 -10.20 -0.32 11.06
C ILE A 150 -8.95 -1.17 10.81
N HIS A 151 -7.78 -0.64 11.11
CA HIS A 151 -6.52 -1.38 10.99
C HIS A 151 -5.65 -1.22 12.24
N THR A 152 -4.76 -2.17 12.46
CA THR A 152 -3.84 -2.15 13.60
C THR A 152 -2.86 -0.99 13.47
N SER A 153 -2.66 -0.27 14.57
CA SER A 153 -1.71 0.82 14.69
C SER A 153 -0.30 0.32 15.04
N HIS A 154 -0.10 -0.53 16.05
CA HIS A 154 1.25 -0.82 16.58
C HIS A 154 2.26 -1.48 15.60
N LEU A 155 1.86 -1.83 14.37
CA LEU A 155 2.74 -2.04 13.21
C LEU A 155 3.53 -0.76 12.79
N HIS A 156 3.32 0.37 13.48
CA HIS A 156 3.81 1.71 13.16
C HIS A 156 5.31 1.98 13.26
N ASN A 157 6.17 1.04 13.70
CA ASN A 157 7.56 1.22 13.29
C ASN A 157 7.67 0.80 11.83
N GLN A 158 7.25 1.69 10.92
CA GLN A 158 7.33 1.48 9.48
C GLN A 158 8.77 1.21 9.02
N ALA A 159 9.79 1.63 9.78
CA ALA A 159 11.17 1.29 9.50
C ALA A 159 11.54 -0.17 9.90
N GLN A 160 10.67 -0.89 10.61
CA GLN A 160 10.93 -2.23 11.18
C GLN A 160 9.75 -3.20 11.05
N TRP A 161 8.86 -3.02 10.06
CA TRP A 161 7.62 -3.80 9.98
C TRP A 161 7.84 -5.27 9.63
N MET A 162 8.94 -5.63 8.96
CA MET A 162 9.25 -7.04 8.66
C MET A 162 9.82 -7.76 9.87
N SER A 163 10.37 -7.05 10.86
CA SER A 163 11.03 -7.64 12.05
C SER A 163 10.12 -8.52 12.90
N THR A 164 8.81 -8.28 12.89
CA THR A 164 7.82 -9.05 13.66
C THR A 164 7.23 -10.22 12.87
N LEU A 165 7.53 -10.32 11.58
CA LEU A 165 7.06 -11.41 10.73
C LEU A 165 7.90 -12.67 10.94
N PRO A 166 7.32 -13.88 10.85
CA PRO A 166 8.08 -15.13 10.94
C PRO A 166 9.13 -15.28 9.84
N SER A 167 10.26 -15.89 10.17
CA SER A 167 11.38 -16.07 9.24
C SER A 167 11.09 -17.07 8.11
N ASP A 168 10.16 -18.01 8.33
CA ASP A 168 9.82 -19.07 7.38
C ASP A 168 8.80 -18.63 6.30
N LEU A 169 8.43 -17.34 6.29
CA LEU A 169 7.59 -16.79 5.24
C LEU A 169 8.42 -16.56 3.97
N PRO A 170 8.03 -17.11 2.81
CA PRO A 170 8.66 -16.75 1.55
C PRO A 170 8.36 -15.28 1.22
N LEU A 171 9.29 -14.57 0.59
CA LEU A 171 9.05 -13.17 0.21
C LEU A 171 7.81 -12.99 -0.68
N SER A 172 7.45 -14.01 -1.48
CA SER A 172 6.24 -13.98 -2.31
C SER A 172 4.93 -14.05 -1.54
N ALA A 173 4.95 -14.40 -0.24
CA ALA A 173 3.78 -14.34 0.64
C ALA A 173 3.51 -12.93 1.19
N LEU A 174 4.48 -12.02 1.07
CA LEU A 174 4.42 -10.73 1.73
C LEU A 174 3.72 -9.67 0.87
N SER A 175 2.95 -8.81 1.53
CA SER A 175 2.44 -7.56 0.98
C SER A 175 3.50 -6.47 1.17
N ILE A 176 4.15 -6.05 0.09
CA ILE A 176 5.34 -5.19 0.13
C ILE A 176 5.08 -3.86 -0.59
N PRO A 177 5.17 -2.72 0.09
CA PRO A 177 5.17 -1.42 -0.56
C PRO A 177 6.47 -1.17 -1.33
N GLY A 178 6.34 -0.67 -2.56
CA GLY A 178 7.43 -0.35 -3.46
C GLY A 178 7.29 1.04 -4.08
N THR A 179 8.39 1.55 -4.63
CA THR A 179 8.39 2.82 -5.38
C THR A 179 8.98 2.64 -6.77
N HIS A 180 8.31 3.22 -7.78
CA HIS A 180 8.79 3.21 -9.16
C HIS A 180 9.81 4.34 -9.34
N ASN A 181 10.90 4.07 -10.08
CA ASN A 181 11.97 5.04 -10.30
C ASN A 181 12.38 5.73 -8.98
N SER A 182 12.66 4.95 -7.93
CA SER A 182 12.70 5.38 -6.52
C SER A 182 13.64 6.56 -6.26
N HIS A 183 14.67 6.70 -7.08
CA HIS A 183 15.69 7.76 -7.01
C HIS A 183 15.25 9.11 -7.59
N THR A 184 14.09 9.20 -8.24
CA THR A 184 13.62 10.40 -8.97
C THR A 184 12.88 11.41 -8.08
N TYR A 185 13.47 11.72 -6.92
CA TYR A 185 12.90 12.66 -5.94
C TYR A 185 13.48 14.08 -5.98
N TYR A 186 14.57 14.26 -6.72
CA TYR A 186 15.21 15.57 -6.88
C TYR A 186 14.32 16.54 -7.67
N ARG A 187 14.65 17.83 -7.58
CA ARG A 187 14.04 18.85 -8.43
C ARG A 187 14.37 18.54 -9.90
N ALA A 188 13.36 18.12 -10.66
CA ALA A 188 13.42 17.77 -12.08
C ALA A 188 12.21 18.36 -12.82
N LEU A 189 12.11 18.11 -14.13
CA LEU A 189 10.87 18.40 -14.87
C LEU A 189 9.72 17.55 -14.30
N PRO A 190 8.49 18.09 -14.16
CA PRO A 190 7.37 17.34 -13.58
C PRO A 190 7.03 16.04 -14.34
N SER A 191 7.31 15.97 -15.64
CA SER A 191 7.11 14.79 -16.47
C SER A 191 8.09 13.64 -16.21
N VAL A 192 9.14 13.86 -15.42
CA VAL A 192 10.25 12.93 -15.16
C VAL A 192 10.37 12.58 -13.67
N ARG A 193 9.85 13.44 -12.80
CA ARG A 193 9.84 13.19 -11.36
C ARG A 193 8.78 12.12 -11.07
N CYS A 194 9.14 11.02 -10.41
CA CYS A 194 8.18 10.00 -9.97
C CYS A 194 8.02 9.98 -8.44
N GLN A 195 8.96 10.57 -7.70
CA GLN A 195 8.93 10.56 -6.23
C GLN A 195 9.04 11.97 -5.64
N VAL A 196 8.50 12.16 -4.45
CA VAL A 196 8.53 13.46 -3.74
C VAL A 196 9.44 13.47 -2.51
N VAL A 197 9.87 12.29 -2.06
CA VAL A 197 10.69 12.09 -0.86
C VAL A 197 11.94 11.26 -1.18
N SER A 198 13.01 11.46 -0.40
CA SER A 198 14.28 10.73 -0.57
C SER A 198 14.14 9.23 -0.35
N VAL A 199 15.04 8.42 -0.91
CA VAL A 199 15.08 6.96 -0.68
C VAL A 199 15.15 6.62 0.82
N LYS A 200 15.93 7.38 1.60
CA LYS A 200 15.96 7.24 3.06
C LYS A 200 14.55 7.37 3.67
N ALA A 201 13.83 8.43 3.31
CA ALA A 201 12.47 8.66 3.81
C ALA A 201 11.49 7.59 3.32
N GLN A 202 11.64 7.09 2.08
CA GLN A 202 10.85 5.96 1.57
C GLN A 202 11.04 4.71 2.45
N LEU A 203 12.29 4.35 2.76
CA LEU A 203 12.61 3.20 3.62
C LEU A 203 12.09 3.39 5.06
N GLU A 204 12.29 4.58 5.63
CA GLU A 204 11.81 4.93 6.98
C GLU A 204 10.27 4.87 7.10
N ASN A 205 9.55 5.03 6.00
CA ASN A 205 8.08 4.98 5.96
C ASN A 205 7.53 3.66 5.36
N GLY A 206 8.36 2.62 5.25
CA GLY A 206 7.89 1.24 5.01
C GLY A 206 8.10 0.69 3.60
N ILE A 207 8.65 1.47 2.67
CA ILE A 207 9.02 0.97 1.33
C ILE A 207 10.12 -0.08 1.46
N ARG A 208 9.97 -1.24 0.81
CA ARG A 208 10.97 -2.33 0.78
C ARG A 208 11.24 -2.87 -0.63
N PHE A 209 10.58 -2.34 -1.65
CA PHE A 209 10.92 -2.58 -3.05
C PHE A 209 11.33 -1.26 -3.73
N LEU A 210 12.54 -1.21 -4.28
CA LEU A 210 13.08 -0.04 -4.97
C LEU A 210 13.35 -0.35 -6.44
N ASP A 211 12.72 0.39 -7.35
CA ASP A 211 13.03 0.32 -8.78
C ASP A 211 14.05 1.40 -9.16
N ILE A 212 15.29 0.99 -9.43
CA ILE A 212 16.42 1.85 -9.74
C ILE A 212 16.86 1.65 -11.19
N ARG A 213 16.94 2.76 -11.93
CA ARG A 213 17.32 2.80 -13.34
C ARG A 213 18.71 3.40 -13.49
N LEU A 214 19.60 2.65 -14.13
CA LEU A 214 21.04 2.92 -14.14
C LEU A 214 21.56 3.06 -15.56
N GLN A 215 22.56 3.94 -15.70
CA GLN A 215 23.33 4.08 -16.92
C GLN A 215 24.83 4.11 -16.59
N PRO A 216 25.67 3.23 -17.19
CA PRO A 216 27.11 3.35 -17.10
C PRO A 216 27.62 4.71 -17.58
N SER A 217 28.53 5.34 -16.81
CA SER A 217 29.09 6.64 -17.17
C SER A 217 30.05 6.57 -18.36
N HIS A 218 30.64 5.39 -18.59
CA HIS A 218 31.44 5.05 -19.75
C HIS A 218 30.81 3.83 -20.42
N ALA A 219 30.79 3.81 -21.76
CA ALA A 219 30.03 2.80 -22.49
C ALA A 219 30.78 1.48 -22.72
N THR A 220 32.10 1.47 -22.53
CA THR A 220 32.97 0.33 -22.88
C THR A 220 34.05 0.02 -21.84
N ASP A 221 34.30 0.91 -20.87
CA ASP A 221 35.36 0.74 -19.87
C ASP A 221 34.77 0.24 -18.54
N VAL A 222 34.86 -1.06 -18.31
CA VAL A 222 34.34 -1.72 -17.09
C VAL A 222 35.16 -1.39 -15.84
N GLU A 223 36.34 -0.77 -15.97
CA GLU A 223 37.13 -0.30 -14.81
C GLU A 223 36.53 0.96 -14.21
N LYS A 224 35.67 1.67 -14.94
CA LYS A 224 34.99 2.87 -14.46
C LYS A 224 33.74 2.48 -13.68
N LYS A 225 33.85 2.56 -12.35
CA LYS A 225 32.76 2.24 -11.40
C LYS A 225 31.47 3.03 -11.65
N SER A 226 31.55 4.30 -12.03
CA SER A 226 30.42 5.23 -11.92
C SER A 226 29.18 4.82 -12.73
N LEU A 227 28.06 4.64 -12.02
CA LEU A 227 26.72 4.48 -12.60
C LEU A 227 25.87 5.71 -12.31
N TYR A 228 25.31 6.30 -13.37
CA TYR A 228 24.37 7.41 -13.29
C TYR A 228 22.96 6.91 -13.01
N LEU A 229 22.22 7.69 -12.22
CA LEU A 229 20.79 7.56 -12.03
C LEU A 229 20.06 8.28 -13.15
N VAL A 230 19.14 7.59 -13.82
CA VAL A 230 18.48 8.08 -15.04
C VAL A 230 16.97 7.82 -15.01
N HIS A 231 16.23 8.50 -15.88
CA HIS A 231 14.85 8.16 -16.23
C HIS A 231 14.63 8.48 -17.70
N GLY A 232 14.57 7.44 -18.53
CA GLY A 232 14.64 7.56 -19.99
C GLY A 232 15.87 8.35 -20.41
N ALA A 233 15.69 9.22 -21.41
CA ALA A 233 16.73 10.13 -21.87
C ALA A 233 16.87 11.41 -21.03
N PHE A 234 16.11 11.53 -19.93
CA PHE A 234 15.95 12.80 -19.22
C PHE A 234 16.78 12.87 -17.94
N PRO A 235 17.27 14.08 -17.58
CA PRO A 235 17.98 14.27 -16.32
C PRO A 235 17.01 14.16 -15.14
N VAL A 236 17.36 13.30 -14.18
CA VAL A 236 16.61 13.13 -12.92
C VAL A 236 16.80 14.29 -11.93
N SER A 237 17.65 15.28 -12.26
CA SER A 237 17.90 16.45 -11.42
C SER A 237 18.37 17.65 -12.24
N LEU A 238 17.83 18.84 -11.92
CA LEU A 238 18.26 20.12 -12.49
C LEU A 238 19.56 20.66 -11.84
N THR A 239 20.08 20.02 -10.80
CA THR A 239 21.30 20.45 -10.08
C THR A 239 22.51 19.56 -10.38
N GLY A 240 22.47 18.84 -11.49
CA GLY A 240 23.56 17.98 -11.96
C GLY A 240 23.32 16.49 -11.75
N THR A 241 24.21 15.70 -12.35
CA THR A 241 24.14 14.24 -12.39
C THR A 241 24.11 13.61 -10.99
N LYS A 242 23.32 12.56 -10.83
CA LYS A 242 23.19 11.78 -9.59
C LYS A 242 23.70 10.37 -9.85
N TYR A 243 24.22 9.73 -8.82
CA TYR A 243 24.97 8.48 -8.91
C TYR A 243 24.31 7.38 -8.08
N PHE A 244 24.59 6.12 -8.42
CA PHE A 244 24.04 4.98 -7.70
C PHE A 244 24.56 4.84 -6.26
N GLU A 245 25.85 5.15 -6.03
CA GLU A 245 26.53 4.95 -4.73
C GLU A 245 25.75 5.51 -3.53
N PRO A 246 25.27 6.77 -3.54
CA PRO A 246 24.56 7.32 -2.38
C PRO A 246 23.20 6.65 -2.12
N VAL A 247 22.54 6.13 -3.16
CA VAL A 247 21.29 5.36 -3.00
C VAL A 247 21.59 4.01 -2.34
N LEU A 248 22.64 3.33 -2.81
CA LEU A 248 23.06 2.06 -2.25
C LEU A 248 23.52 2.21 -0.79
N GLN A 249 24.30 3.26 -0.48
CA GLN A 249 24.70 3.56 0.89
C GLN A 249 23.51 3.82 1.80
N ALA A 250 22.48 4.53 1.33
CA ALA A 250 21.26 4.74 2.11
C ALA A 250 20.53 3.42 2.43
N CYS A 251 20.61 2.43 1.54
CA CYS A 251 20.04 1.10 1.78
C CYS A 251 20.86 0.32 2.82
N TYR A 252 22.20 0.34 2.73
CA TYR A 252 23.06 -0.29 3.74
C TYR A 252 22.88 0.34 5.12
N ASP A 253 22.92 1.68 5.21
CA ASP A 253 22.71 2.41 6.47
C ASP A 253 21.34 2.09 7.10
N PHE A 254 20.33 1.86 6.28
CA PHE A 254 19.00 1.49 6.73
C PHE A 254 18.99 0.05 7.28
N LEU A 255 19.56 -0.91 6.57
CA LEU A 255 19.61 -2.30 7.00
C LEU A 255 20.48 -2.51 8.24
N ASP A 256 21.58 -1.76 8.37
CA ASP A 256 22.42 -1.80 9.57
C ASP A 256 21.67 -1.30 10.82
N LYS A 257 20.75 -0.34 10.66
CA LYS A 257 19.88 0.16 11.74
C LYS A 257 18.66 -0.73 11.98
N ASN A 258 18.23 -1.47 10.98
CA ASN A 258 17.02 -2.29 10.99
C ASN A 258 17.34 -3.70 10.47
N PRO A 259 18.12 -4.50 11.20
CA PRO A 259 18.62 -5.80 10.72
C PRO A 259 17.50 -6.84 10.52
N GLY A 260 16.30 -6.58 11.05
CA GLY A 260 15.12 -7.40 10.80
C GLY A 260 14.50 -7.22 9.41
N GLU A 261 14.92 -6.22 8.65
CA GLU A 261 14.35 -5.88 7.34
C GLU A 261 15.18 -6.43 6.18
N THR A 262 14.60 -6.46 4.98
CA THR A 262 15.29 -6.73 3.72
C THR A 262 14.81 -5.75 2.66
N ILE A 263 15.61 -5.46 1.62
CA ILE A 263 15.20 -4.57 0.52
C ILE A 263 15.32 -5.32 -0.80
N LEU A 264 14.22 -5.43 -1.54
CA LEU A 264 14.24 -5.86 -2.93
C LEU A 264 14.67 -4.68 -3.79
N ILE A 265 15.78 -4.81 -4.52
CA ILE A 265 16.29 -3.76 -5.40
C ILE A 265 16.22 -4.24 -6.85
N SER A 266 15.26 -3.67 -7.59
CA SER A 266 15.13 -3.83 -9.04
C SER A 266 16.14 -2.93 -9.73
N LEU A 267 17.07 -3.55 -10.45
CA LEU A 267 18.09 -2.85 -11.23
C LEU A 267 17.82 -3.06 -12.71
N LYS A 268 17.70 -1.96 -13.46
CA LYS A 268 17.50 -1.97 -14.91
C LYS A 268 18.42 -0.97 -15.60
N ARG A 269 18.98 -1.36 -16.75
CA ARG A 269 19.69 -0.41 -17.62
C ARG A 269 18.70 0.52 -18.32
N GLU A 270 19.03 1.80 -18.35
CA GLU A 270 18.29 2.83 -19.06
C GLU A 270 19.22 3.97 -19.47
N GLY A 271 18.70 5.05 -20.05
CA GLY A 271 19.49 6.21 -20.41
C GLY A 271 19.94 6.26 -21.87
N VAL A 272 20.65 7.33 -22.22
CA VAL A 272 21.15 7.60 -23.58
C VAL A 272 22.60 7.18 -23.71
N GLY A 273 22.90 6.19 -24.55
CA GLY A 273 24.28 5.78 -24.78
C GLY A 273 24.37 4.38 -25.39
N SER A 274 25.59 3.95 -25.66
CA SER A 274 25.88 2.65 -26.30
C SER A 274 26.28 1.56 -25.32
N ALA A 275 26.18 1.81 -24.00
CA ALA A 275 26.45 0.79 -22.99
C ALA A 275 25.40 -0.33 -23.08
N THR A 276 25.85 -1.60 -23.08
CA THR A 276 24.96 -2.76 -23.10
C THR A 276 24.59 -3.22 -21.69
N ASP A 277 23.65 -4.15 -21.60
CA ASP A 277 23.29 -4.78 -20.33
C ASP A 277 24.45 -5.59 -19.76
N GLU A 278 25.18 -6.30 -20.60
CA GLU A 278 26.37 -7.08 -20.24
C GLU A 278 27.45 -6.17 -19.63
N HIS A 279 27.63 -4.97 -20.22
CA HIS A 279 28.52 -3.95 -19.68
C HIS A 279 28.07 -3.46 -18.28
N LEU A 280 26.78 -3.17 -18.11
CA LEU A 280 26.21 -2.82 -16.80
C LEU A 280 26.42 -3.96 -15.79
N SER A 281 26.17 -5.22 -16.20
CA SER A 281 26.31 -6.39 -15.35
C SER A 281 27.73 -6.57 -14.81
N SER A 282 28.74 -6.36 -15.68
CA SER A 282 30.15 -6.41 -15.32
C SER A 282 30.52 -5.35 -14.29
N ILE A 283 30.04 -4.11 -14.48
CA ILE A 283 30.29 -3.02 -13.53
C ILE A 283 29.61 -3.28 -12.18
N LEU A 284 28.34 -3.69 -12.19
CA LEU A 284 27.57 -4.00 -10.98
C LEU A 284 28.24 -5.13 -10.18
N HIS A 285 28.58 -6.24 -10.84
CA HIS A 285 29.24 -7.37 -10.21
C HIS A 285 30.59 -6.95 -9.60
N LYS A 286 31.47 -6.34 -10.42
CA LYS A 286 32.85 -6.02 -10.02
C LYS A 286 32.95 -4.97 -8.91
N HIS A 287 32.14 -3.90 -8.99
CA HIS A 287 32.36 -2.71 -8.16
C HIS A 287 31.31 -2.49 -7.07
N TYR A 288 30.14 -3.14 -7.16
CA TYR A 288 29.01 -2.87 -6.26
C TYR A 288 28.57 -4.11 -5.47
N ILE A 289 28.52 -5.29 -6.09
CA ILE A 289 27.95 -6.49 -5.46
C ILE A 289 29.06 -7.39 -4.89
N SER A 290 30.04 -7.81 -5.69
CA SER A 290 31.09 -8.73 -5.22
C SER A 290 31.89 -8.20 -4.01
N PRO A 291 32.26 -6.90 -3.94
CA PRO A 291 32.92 -6.34 -2.76
C PRO A 291 32.07 -6.35 -1.48
N HIS A 292 30.75 -6.54 -1.60
CA HIS A 292 29.77 -6.51 -0.51
C HIS A 292 28.89 -7.76 -0.53
N SER A 293 29.42 -8.91 -0.98
CA SER A 293 28.63 -10.13 -1.20
C SER A 293 27.81 -10.61 0.00
N ASP A 294 28.26 -10.34 1.23
CA ASP A 294 27.54 -10.63 2.48
C ASP A 294 26.24 -9.81 2.65
N LYS A 295 26.17 -8.64 1.99
CA LYS A 295 25.01 -7.73 2.00
C LYS A 295 24.02 -8.00 0.87
N TRP A 296 24.28 -8.96 -0.01
CA TRP A 296 23.43 -9.25 -1.17
C TRP A 296 22.95 -10.70 -1.18
N TYR A 297 21.71 -10.89 -1.59
CA TYR A 297 21.17 -12.16 -2.02
C TYR A 297 21.09 -12.16 -3.54
N THR A 298 21.87 -13.03 -4.18
CA THR A 298 22.00 -13.14 -5.64
C THR A 298 21.67 -14.55 -6.15
N GLU A 299 20.97 -15.36 -5.37
CA GLU A 299 20.43 -16.64 -5.84
C GLU A 299 19.14 -16.42 -6.63
N SER A 300 18.73 -17.43 -7.41
CA SER A 300 17.62 -17.31 -8.37
C SER A 300 16.26 -17.75 -7.83
N GLY A 301 16.23 -18.48 -6.71
CA GLY A 301 14.98 -18.85 -6.03
C GLY A 301 14.42 -17.71 -5.18
N ILE A 302 13.09 -17.67 -5.03
CA ILE A 302 12.43 -16.78 -4.06
C ILE A 302 12.89 -17.18 -2.64
N PRO A 303 13.54 -16.28 -1.89
CA PRO A 303 14.04 -16.61 -0.56
C PRO A 303 12.94 -16.57 0.50
N TYR A 304 13.20 -17.25 1.62
CA TYR A 304 12.49 -17.01 2.87
C TYR A 304 12.99 -15.73 3.53
N LEU A 305 12.12 -15.05 4.27
CA LEU A 305 12.43 -13.77 4.89
C LEU A 305 13.67 -13.86 5.79
N GLY A 306 13.80 -14.95 6.57
CA GLY A 306 14.93 -15.21 7.46
C GLY A 306 16.29 -15.18 6.76
N ASP A 307 16.37 -15.70 5.53
CA ASP A 307 17.62 -15.84 4.77
C ASP A 307 18.17 -14.50 4.27
N VAL A 308 17.28 -13.51 4.17
CA VAL A 308 17.57 -12.21 3.52
C VAL A 308 17.44 -11.01 4.46
N ARG A 309 17.13 -11.23 5.74
CA ARG A 309 17.21 -10.16 6.75
C ARG A 309 18.61 -9.55 6.76
N GLY A 310 18.67 -8.22 6.77
CA GLY A 310 19.91 -7.45 6.69
C GLY A 310 20.58 -7.43 5.32
N LYS A 311 19.94 -7.98 4.27
CA LYS A 311 20.49 -8.06 2.90
C LYS A 311 19.61 -7.34 1.88
N LEU A 312 20.22 -7.01 0.75
CA LEU A 312 19.58 -6.58 -0.49
C LEU A 312 19.28 -7.79 -1.36
N VAL A 313 18.03 -7.95 -1.82
CA VAL A 313 17.63 -9.00 -2.77
C VAL A 313 17.66 -8.41 -4.18
N LEU A 314 18.51 -8.95 -5.05
CA LEU A 314 18.64 -8.47 -6.42
C LEU A 314 17.45 -8.93 -7.28
N VAL A 315 16.67 -7.98 -7.80
CA VAL A 315 15.72 -8.20 -8.91
C VAL A 315 16.41 -7.72 -10.19
N ARG A 316 16.81 -8.65 -11.06
CA ARG A 316 17.68 -8.38 -12.23
C ARG A 316 16.85 -8.12 -13.48
N ARG A 317 16.85 -6.89 -13.99
CA ARG A 317 16.22 -6.50 -15.27
C ARG A 317 17.26 -6.11 -16.33
N TYR A 318 18.38 -6.83 -16.36
CA TYR A 318 19.46 -6.67 -17.33
C TYR A 318 20.08 -8.04 -17.66
N ASN A 319 20.55 -8.22 -18.89
CA ASN A 319 21.31 -9.41 -19.29
C ASN A 319 22.69 -9.49 -18.65
N LEU A 320 23.15 -10.71 -18.37
CA LEU A 320 24.45 -10.98 -17.79
C LEU A 320 25.50 -11.16 -18.89
N ASP A 321 26.68 -10.59 -18.66
CA ASP A 321 27.88 -10.92 -19.41
C ASP A 321 28.17 -12.43 -19.33
N ASP A 322 28.66 -13.02 -20.42
CA ASP A 322 28.98 -14.45 -20.51
C ASP A 322 30.00 -14.89 -19.47
N SER A 323 30.90 -14.00 -19.05
CA SER A 323 31.91 -14.30 -18.01
C SER A 323 31.33 -14.42 -16.60
N LEU A 324 30.10 -13.94 -16.37
CA LEU A 324 29.41 -14.01 -15.07
C LEU A 324 28.41 -15.17 -14.98
N GLY A 325 28.15 -15.87 -16.09
CA GLY A 325 27.29 -17.05 -16.14
C GLY A 325 28.02 -18.29 -15.64
N GLY A 326 27.46 -18.97 -14.63
CA GLY A 326 27.97 -20.26 -14.15
C GLY A 326 27.74 -21.37 -15.17
N GLY A 327 28.70 -21.57 -16.08
CA GLY A 327 28.75 -22.73 -16.98
C GLY A 327 27.84 -22.67 -18.22
N ALA A 328 28.12 -23.55 -19.18
CA ALA A 328 27.38 -23.64 -20.43
C ALA A 328 25.95 -24.17 -20.21
N GLY A 329 24.93 -23.33 -20.46
CA GLY A 329 23.50 -23.64 -20.38
C GLY A 329 22.66 -22.36 -20.26
N ASP A 330 21.34 -22.47 -20.47
CA ASP A 330 20.36 -21.36 -20.36
C ASP A 330 20.15 -20.84 -18.92
N ASP A 331 20.72 -21.50 -17.90
CA ASP A 331 20.54 -21.14 -16.48
C ASP A 331 21.71 -20.30 -15.93
N LYS A 332 21.81 -19.04 -16.34
CA LYS A 332 22.70 -18.07 -15.67
C LYS A 332 22.09 -17.61 -14.35
N ASN A 333 22.42 -18.32 -13.26
CA ASN A 333 21.93 -18.03 -11.91
C ASN A 333 22.58 -16.77 -11.31
N TYR A 334 21.90 -15.61 -11.40
CA TYR A 334 22.32 -14.39 -10.70
C TYR A 334 21.14 -13.45 -10.43
N GLY A 335 20.70 -13.42 -9.17
CA GLY A 335 19.51 -12.72 -8.69
C GLY A 335 18.21 -13.33 -9.20
N LEU A 336 17.09 -12.71 -8.80
CA LEU A 336 15.77 -13.02 -9.32
C LEU A 336 15.65 -12.47 -10.74
N ASP A 337 15.65 -13.36 -11.74
CA ASP A 337 15.67 -12.98 -13.14
C ASP A 337 14.32 -12.40 -13.61
N ALA A 338 14.34 -11.11 -13.95
CA ALA A 338 13.23 -10.32 -14.43
C ALA A 338 13.47 -9.78 -15.85
N THR A 339 14.33 -10.44 -16.65
CA THR A 339 14.64 -10.03 -18.03
C THR A 339 13.52 -10.32 -19.02
N ALA A 340 12.80 -11.43 -18.86
CA ALA A 340 11.66 -11.83 -19.68
C ALA A 340 10.37 -11.04 -19.34
N TRP A 341 10.46 -9.71 -19.31
CA TRP A 341 9.41 -8.80 -18.87
C TRP A 341 8.68 -8.15 -20.05
N PRO A 342 7.46 -8.58 -20.40
CA PRO A 342 6.75 -8.03 -21.55
C PRO A 342 6.42 -6.55 -21.33
N TYR A 343 6.67 -5.75 -22.36
CA TYR A 343 6.37 -4.32 -22.33
C TYR A 343 4.86 -4.07 -22.23
N ASN A 344 4.46 -3.11 -21.39
CA ASN A 344 3.09 -2.60 -21.27
C ASN A 344 2.02 -3.70 -21.00
N CYS A 345 2.33 -4.65 -20.11
CA CYS A 345 1.48 -5.82 -19.85
C CYS A 345 0.51 -5.64 -18.67
N THR A 346 -0.64 -6.30 -18.72
CA THR A 346 -1.65 -6.26 -17.65
C THR A 346 -1.58 -7.48 -16.71
N ASN A 347 -1.02 -8.58 -17.21
CA ASN A 347 -0.78 -9.82 -16.49
C ASN A 347 0.26 -10.66 -17.25
N ALA A 348 1.46 -10.81 -16.70
CA ALA A 348 2.54 -11.57 -17.32
C ALA A 348 3.25 -12.45 -16.29
N PRO A 349 2.92 -13.76 -16.20
CA PRO A 349 3.73 -14.71 -15.45
C PRO A 349 5.04 -15.02 -16.21
N HIS A 350 6.18 -14.83 -15.57
CA HIS A 350 7.49 -15.20 -16.11
C HIS A 350 8.52 -15.39 -14.99
N GLY A 351 9.31 -16.46 -15.06
CA GLY A 351 10.31 -16.77 -14.03
C GLY A 351 9.69 -16.75 -12.63
N PRO A 352 10.34 -16.08 -11.64
CA PRO A 352 9.81 -15.99 -10.28
C PRO A 352 8.78 -14.86 -10.11
N PHE A 353 8.18 -14.33 -11.18
CA PHE A 353 7.30 -13.15 -11.14
C PHE A 353 5.96 -13.35 -11.85
N CYS A 354 4.97 -12.58 -11.40
CA CYS A 354 3.74 -12.31 -12.14
C CYS A 354 3.53 -10.79 -12.17
N VAL A 355 3.56 -10.18 -13.35
CA VAL A 355 3.69 -8.72 -13.50
C VAL A 355 2.44 -8.07 -14.07
N GLN A 356 2.04 -6.93 -13.50
CA GLN A 356 1.25 -5.89 -14.16
C GLN A 356 2.12 -4.63 -14.29
N ASP A 357 2.41 -4.21 -15.52
CA ASP A 357 3.20 -3.03 -15.87
C ASP A 357 2.62 -2.31 -17.10
N PHE A 358 1.31 -2.05 -17.07
CA PHE A 358 0.61 -1.21 -18.05
C PHE A 358 1.04 0.25 -17.85
N CYS A 359 2.18 0.64 -18.42
CA CYS A 359 2.82 1.91 -18.14
C CYS A 359 2.53 3.01 -19.19
N GLU A 360 2.01 2.66 -20.37
CA GLU A 360 1.68 3.63 -21.42
C GLU A 360 0.27 4.21 -21.25
N VAL A 361 0.13 5.18 -20.34
CA VAL A 361 -1.12 5.91 -20.15
C VAL A 361 -1.18 7.08 -21.13
N LEU A 362 -1.62 6.79 -22.37
CA LEU A 362 -1.53 7.74 -23.48
C LEU A 362 -2.47 8.95 -23.37
N HIS A 363 -3.62 8.78 -22.71
CA HIS A 363 -4.64 9.81 -22.54
C HIS A 363 -5.21 9.83 -21.11
N PRO A 364 -5.71 10.97 -20.60
CA PRO A 364 -6.26 11.03 -19.24
C PRO A 364 -7.42 10.06 -19.00
N ALA A 365 -8.20 9.76 -20.04
CA ALA A 365 -9.28 8.76 -19.98
C ALA A 365 -8.77 7.33 -19.71
N SER A 366 -7.52 7.02 -20.10
CA SER A 366 -6.90 5.71 -19.86
C SER A 366 -6.40 5.53 -18.42
N ILE A 367 -6.45 6.58 -17.57
CA ILE A 367 -6.08 6.47 -16.15
C ILE A 367 -7.04 5.52 -15.42
N ALA A 368 -8.34 5.56 -15.74
CA ALA A 368 -9.32 4.63 -15.18
C ALA A 368 -9.00 3.17 -15.54
N GLN A 369 -8.55 2.93 -16.77
CA GLN A 369 -8.12 1.61 -17.22
C GLN A 369 -6.85 1.14 -16.48
N LYS A 370 -5.89 2.04 -16.23
CA LYS A 370 -4.72 1.76 -15.39
C LYS A 370 -5.13 1.35 -13.97
N LEU A 371 -6.05 2.09 -13.36
CA LEU A 371 -6.59 1.79 -12.04
C LEU A 371 -7.25 0.41 -12.01
N GLN A 372 -8.12 0.13 -12.98
CA GLN A 372 -8.78 -1.18 -13.11
C GLN A 372 -7.76 -2.31 -13.17
N TYR A 373 -6.78 -2.26 -14.08
CA TYR A 373 -5.77 -3.32 -14.20
C TYR A 373 -4.92 -3.49 -12.95
N SER A 374 -4.64 -2.39 -12.25
CA SER A 374 -3.91 -2.42 -10.98
C SER A 374 -4.72 -3.12 -9.89
N ASN A 375 -6.02 -2.82 -9.78
CA ASN A 375 -6.91 -3.45 -8.80
C ASN A 375 -7.23 -4.91 -9.15
N GLU A 376 -7.39 -5.26 -10.44
CA GLU A 376 -7.53 -6.65 -10.86
C GLU A 376 -6.27 -7.47 -10.54
N HIS A 377 -5.07 -6.87 -10.60
CA HIS A 377 -3.85 -7.55 -10.19
C HIS A 377 -3.77 -7.74 -8.67
N LEU A 378 -4.32 -6.82 -7.86
CA LEU A 378 -4.50 -7.05 -6.43
C LEU A 378 -5.41 -8.25 -6.16
N VAL A 379 -6.52 -8.37 -6.90
CA VAL A 379 -7.42 -9.54 -6.77
C VAL A 379 -6.67 -10.83 -7.07
N ARG A 380 -5.86 -10.88 -8.14
CA ARG A 380 -5.03 -12.05 -8.46
C ARG A 380 -4.08 -12.41 -7.33
N ALA A 381 -3.37 -11.42 -6.75
CA ALA A 381 -2.44 -11.65 -5.65
C ALA A 381 -3.15 -12.14 -4.37
N ALA A 382 -4.35 -11.60 -4.08
CA ALA A 382 -5.12 -11.96 -2.90
C ALA A 382 -5.73 -13.37 -2.95
N GLU A 383 -6.01 -13.88 -4.15
CA GLU A 383 -6.53 -15.24 -4.36
C GLU A 383 -5.45 -16.31 -4.24
N CYS A 384 -4.17 -15.93 -4.30
CA CYS A 384 -3.07 -16.85 -4.06
C CYS A 384 -3.06 -17.33 -2.60
N THR A 385 -2.54 -18.55 -2.41
CA THR A 385 -2.21 -19.10 -1.10
C THR A 385 -0.73 -19.39 -1.06
N ALA A 386 -0.02 -18.77 -0.13
CA ALA A 386 1.40 -18.95 0.09
C ALA A 386 1.68 -20.36 0.60
N PHE A 387 2.77 -20.94 0.11
CA PHE A 387 3.29 -22.23 0.56
C PHE A 387 4.25 -22.00 1.72
N ILE A 388 3.82 -22.35 2.94
CA ILE A 388 4.55 -22.12 4.20
C ILE A 388 4.93 -23.48 4.80
N PRO A 389 6.23 -23.79 4.89
CA PRO A 389 6.71 -25.06 5.45
C PRO A 389 6.19 -25.30 6.86
N GLY A 390 5.66 -26.50 7.11
CA GLY A 390 5.13 -26.90 8.43
C GLY A 390 3.77 -26.30 8.80
N VAL A 391 3.21 -25.40 7.98
CA VAL A 391 1.86 -24.85 8.16
C VAL A 391 0.88 -25.49 7.17
N ASN A 392 1.17 -25.36 5.88
CA ASN A 392 0.33 -25.93 4.81
C ASN A 392 1.12 -26.72 3.76
N THR A 393 2.44 -26.85 3.94
CA THR A 393 3.30 -27.73 3.16
C THR A 393 4.22 -28.53 4.08
N ASP A 394 4.83 -29.61 3.56
CA ASP A 394 5.75 -30.45 4.34
C ASP A 394 6.97 -29.63 4.82
N ALA A 395 7.39 -29.85 6.06
CA ALA A 395 8.51 -29.10 6.64
C ALA A 395 9.88 -29.54 6.09
N GLU A 396 10.02 -30.82 5.71
CA GLU A 396 11.28 -31.38 5.20
C GLU A 396 11.41 -31.20 3.68
N ASN A 397 10.28 -31.27 2.96
CA ASN A 397 10.19 -31.19 1.51
C ASN A 397 9.08 -30.20 1.10
N PRO A 398 9.26 -28.89 1.39
CA PRO A 398 8.22 -27.91 1.13
C PRO A 398 7.95 -27.73 -0.36
N VAL A 399 6.70 -27.40 -0.69
CA VAL A 399 6.36 -26.94 -2.03
C VAL A 399 7.11 -25.63 -2.28
N PRO A 400 7.79 -25.46 -3.44
CA PRO A 400 8.52 -24.23 -3.76
C PRO A 400 7.61 -22.99 -3.67
N ALA A 401 8.17 -21.88 -3.22
CA ALA A 401 7.47 -20.61 -3.12
C ALA A 401 6.85 -20.18 -4.47
N GLY A 402 5.64 -19.63 -4.42
CA GLY A 402 4.97 -19.06 -5.59
C GLY A 402 5.67 -17.80 -6.12
N PRO A 403 5.22 -17.26 -7.27
CA PRO A 403 5.82 -16.07 -7.86
C PRO A 403 5.58 -14.81 -7.02
N LEU A 404 6.50 -13.86 -7.10
CA LEU A 404 6.28 -12.48 -6.63
C LEU A 404 5.31 -11.77 -7.60
N HIS A 405 4.14 -11.42 -7.10
CA HIS A 405 3.19 -10.57 -7.82
C HIS A 405 3.66 -9.11 -7.78
N LEU A 406 4.06 -8.55 -8.92
CA LEU A 406 4.56 -7.17 -9.04
C LEU A 406 3.51 -6.30 -9.73
N ASN A 407 2.97 -5.33 -8.99
CA ASN A 407 1.90 -4.45 -9.42
C ASN A 407 2.40 -3.02 -9.53
N PHE A 408 2.74 -2.56 -10.73
CA PHE A 408 3.13 -1.17 -10.95
C PHE A 408 1.88 -0.31 -11.10
N LEU A 409 1.72 0.68 -10.22
CA LEU A 409 0.64 1.67 -10.27
C LEU A 409 1.04 2.86 -11.14
N SER A 410 2.35 3.04 -11.34
CA SER A 410 2.95 4.05 -12.17
C SER A 410 2.55 3.90 -13.64
N GLY A 411 2.56 5.03 -14.33
CA GLY A 411 2.40 5.14 -15.77
C GLY A 411 2.78 6.55 -16.19
N SER A 412 2.96 6.79 -17.48
CA SER A 412 3.21 8.15 -17.96
C SER A 412 2.94 8.33 -19.44
N ASN A 413 2.72 9.58 -19.85
CA ASN A 413 2.97 10.04 -21.21
C ASN A 413 3.63 11.43 -21.15
N PHE A 414 4.90 11.49 -21.55
CA PHE A 414 5.70 12.72 -21.51
C PHE A 414 5.03 13.90 -22.25
N TRP A 415 4.41 13.63 -23.39
CA TRP A 415 3.83 14.66 -24.28
C TRP A 415 2.43 15.11 -23.86
N ARG A 416 1.83 14.49 -22.83
CA ARG A 416 0.49 14.80 -22.35
C ARG A 416 0.53 15.16 -20.87
N VAL A 417 0.42 16.46 -20.57
CA VAL A 417 0.47 16.99 -19.19
C VAL A 417 -0.54 16.30 -18.25
N GLY A 418 -1.73 15.97 -18.74
CA GLY A 418 -2.75 15.25 -17.97
C GLY A 418 -2.40 13.78 -17.67
N CYS A 419 -1.27 13.29 -18.14
CA CYS A 419 -0.77 11.92 -17.99
C CYS A 419 0.67 11.92 -17.46
N TRP A 420 1.09 13.01 -16.82
CA TRP A 420 2.34 13.01 -16.06
C TRP A 420 2.21 12.17 -14.79
N PRO A 421 3.33 11.68 -14.23
CA PRO A 421 3.32 10.76 -13.10
C PRO A 421 2.46 11.23 -11.91
N ASP A 422 2.51 12.52 -11.54
CA ASP A 422 1.72 13.08 -10.44
C ASP A 422 0.19 12.98 -10.70
N ARG A 423 -0.24 13.19 -11.95
CA ARG A 423 -1.65 13.14 -12.34
C ARG A 423 -2.19 11.72 -12.28
N ILE A 424 -1.39 10.75 -12.73
CA ILE A 424 -1.76 9.34 -12.70
C ILE A 424 -1.78 8.84 -11.26
N ALA A 425 -0.70 9.08 -10.50
CA ALA A 425 -0.58 8.67 -9.11
C ALA A 425 -1.73 9.20 -8.24
N LYS A 426 -2.15 10.45 -8.43
CA LYS A 426 -3.28 11.04 -7.69
C LYS A 426 -4.58 10.26 -7.85
N VAL A 427 -4.83 9.67 -9.01
CA VAL A 427 -6.04 8.88 -9.27
C VAL A 427 -5.81 7.41 -8.90
N VAL A 428 -4.70 6.82 -9.34
CA VAL A 428 -4.45 5.37 -9.18
C VAL A 428 -4.15 5.00 -7.73
N ASN A 429 -3.31 5.77 -7.02
CA ASN A 429 -3.04 5.49 -5.60
C ASN A 429 -4.31 5.65 -4.77
N ARG A 430 -5.08 6.72 -5.00
CA ARG A 430 -6.36 6.94 -4.31
C ARG A 430 -7.35 5.80 -4.58
N GLY A 431 -7.54 5.43 -5.85
CA GLY A 431 -8.46 4.37 -6.21
C GLY A 431 -8.02 3.00 -5.70
N MET A 432 -6.71 2.73 -5.63
CA MET A 432 -6.20 1.50 -5.02
C MET A 432 -6.44 1.49 -3.50
N GLU A 433 -6.18 2.59 -2.81
CA GLU A 433 -6.47 2.73 -1.38
C GLU A 433 -7.96 2.52 -1.10
N GLU A 434 -8.83 3.14 -1.89
CA GLU A 434 -10.28 2.91 -1.86
C GLU A 434 -10.60 1.42 -2.09
N TRP A 435 -10.00 0.75 -3.07
CA TRP A 435 -10.23 -0.68 -3.31
C TRP A 435 -9.83 -1.55 -2.12
N LEU A 436 -8.64 -1.33 -1.56
CA LEU A 436 -8.13 -2.04 -0.38
C LEU A 436 -9.06 -1.87 0.82
N CYS A 437 -9.58 -0.66 1.03
CA CYS A 437 -10.50 -0.32 2.12
C CYS A 437 -11.93 -0.82 1.90
N MET A 438 -12.38 -0.98 0.66
CA MET A 438 -13.82 -1.13 0.37
C MET A 438 -14.20 -2.50 -0.17
N GLY A 439 -13.41 -3.07 -1.08
CA GLY A 439 -13.80 -4.26 -1.84
C GLY A 439 -12.78 -5.40 -1.88
N HIS A 440 -11.50 -5.11 -1.70
CA HIS A 440 -10.42 -6.09 -1.84
C HIS A 440 -10.64 -7.33 -0.97
N HIS A 441 -10.51 -8.53 -1.52
CA HIS A 441 -10.65 -9.81 -0.80
C HIS A 441 -12.01 -10.03 -0.09
N LEU A 442 -13.07 -9.30 -0.43
CA LEU A 442 -14.44 -9.70 -0.07
C LEU A 442 -14.98 -10.71 -1.10
N ALA A 443 -15.81 -11.65 -0.65
CA ALA A 443 -16.48 -12.60 -1.55
C ALA A 443 -17.48 -11.88 -2.47
N GLU A 444 -18.21 -10.91 -1.92
CA GLU A 444 -19.25 -10.12 -2.60
C GLU A 444 -19.02 -8.63 -2.31
N PRO A 445 -18.03 -7.98 -2.97
CA PRO A 445 -17.77 -6.56 -2.75
C PRO A 445 -18.87 -5.68 -3.35
N LEU A 446 -19.18 -4.57 -2.66
CA LEU A 446 -20.14 -3.57 -3.13
C LEU A 446 -19.58 -2.67 -4.24
N SER A 447 -18.26 -2.53 -4.34
CA SER A 447 -17.59 -1.78 -5.38
C SER A 447 -16.88 -2.72 -6.35
N SER A 448 -16.31 -2.17 -7.42
CA SER A 448 -15.55 -2.94 -8.40
C SER A 448 -14.09 -2.49 -8.49
N PRO A 449 -13.18 -3.31 -9.03
CA PRO A 449 -11.81 -2.89 -9.33
C PRO A 449 -11.73 -1.62 -10.22
N ALA A 450 -12.71 -1.40 -11.09
CA ALA A 450 -12.76 -0.25 -11.99
C ALA A 450 -13.31 1.02 -11.32
N GLU A 451 -14.29 0.88 -10.42
CA GLU A 451 -14.93 1.98 -9.69
C GLU A 451 -14.85 1.73 -8.17
N PRO A 452 -13.66 1.79 -7.56
CA PRO A 452 -13.46 1.36 -6.18
C PRO A 452 -14.15 2.27 -5.16
N GLY A 453 -14.21 3.57 -5.43
CA GLY A 453 -14.88 4.58 -4.60
C GLY A 453 -16.40 4.68 -4.76
N ARG A 454 -17.01 3.78 -5.56
CA ARG A 454 -18.44 3.77 -5.83
C ARG A 454 -19.06 2.42 -5.51
N THR A 455 -20.07 2.40 -4.64
CA THR A 455 -20.83 1.18 -4.33
C THR A 455 -22.02 1.01 -5.28
N ASN A 456 -22.26 -0.21 -5.76
CA ASN A 456 -23.40 -0.55 -6.61
C ASN A 456 -24.73 -0.25 -5.90
N THR A 457 -25.58 0.53 -6.56
CA THR A 457 -26.86 1.01 -6.02
C THR A 457 -27.98 -0.03 -6.07
N ASP A 458 -27.84 -1.09 -6.87
CA ASP A 458 -28.90 -2.09 -7.01
C ASP A 458 -29.12 -2.92 -5.74
N GLU A 459 -28.13 -3.02 -4.85
CA GLU A 459 -28.30 -3.57 -3.48
C GLU A 459 -28.85 -2.54 -2.48
N THR A 460 -28.88 -1.25 -2.83
CA THR A 460 -29.43 -0.18 -1.98
C THR A 460 -30.94 -0.05 -2.08
N ASP A 461 -31.56 -0.56 -3.16
CA ASP A 461 -33.02 -0.61 -3.26
C ASP A 461 -33.66 -1.68 -2.34
N ASP A 462 -32.85 -2.61 -1.79
CA ASP A 462 -33.28 -3.65 -0.83
C ASP A 462 -33.08 -3.25 0.65
N PHE A 463 -32.85 -1.97 0.94
CA PHE A 463 -32.99 -1.45 2.30
C PHE A 463 -34.43 -1.59 2.85
N GLY A 464 -35.38 -1.98 2.00
CA GLY A 464 -36.74 -2.38 2.34
C GLY A 464 -36.93 -3.88 2.54
N GLY A 465 -36.28 -4.50 3.53
CA GLY A 465 -36.73 -5.79 4.10
C GLY A 465 -35.68 -6.84 4.43
N GLY A 466 -34.46 -6.78 3.89
CA GLY A 466 -33.38 -7.74 4.22
C GLY A 466 -32.63 -7.40 5.52
N GLU A 467 -32.21 -8.41 6.29
CA GLU A 467 -31.32 -8.24 7.45
C GLU A 467 -29.99 -7.56 7.05
N ALA A 468 -29.32 -6.88 7.99
CA ALA A 468 -28.00 -6.31 7.71
C ALA A 468 -26.97 -7.43 7.49
N VAL A 469 -26.30 -7.45 6.33
CA VAL A 469 -25.43 -8.56 5.93
C VAL A 469 -23.96 -8.26 6.26
N VAL A 470 -23.32 -9.18 6.97
CA VAL A 470 -21.85 -9.22 7.10
C VAL A 470 -21.28 -9.80 5.81
N ARG A 471 -20.45 -9.03 5.11
CA ARG A 471 -19.76 -9.50 3.90
C ARG A 471 -18.47 -10.21 4.30
N ARG A 472 -18.38 -11.46 3.84
CA ARG A 472 -17.31 -12.40 4.22
C ARG A 472 -16.07 -12.21 3.35
N ALA A 473 -14.93 -12.60 3.90
CA ALA A 473 -13.69 -12.70 3.15
C ALA A 473 -13.81 -13.75 2.03
N LYS A 474 -13.08 -13.54 0.93
CA LYS A 474 -12.93 -14.52 -0.14
C LYS A 474 -11.86 -15.55 0.24
N SER A 475 -11.78 -16.66 -0.47
CA SER A 475 -10.64 -17.60 -0.36
C SER A 475 -9.32 -16.94 -0.80
N GLY A 476 -8.20 -17.39 -0.23
CA GLY A 476 -6.85 -16.91 -0.53
C GLY A 476 -6.18 -16.34 0.72
N ASP A 477 -5.09 -15.60 0.54
CA ASP A 477 -4.35 -14.95 1.63
C ASP A 477 -4.73 -13.47 1.83
N GLY A 478 -5.45 -12.86 0.89
CA GLY A 478 -5.85 -11.45 0.98
C GLY A 478 -4.70 -10.43 0.81
N GLY A 479 -3.48 -10.91 0.53
CA GLY A 479 -2.30 -10.08 0.33
C GLY A 479 -2.34 -9.24 -0.96
N THR A 480 -1.37 -8.33 -1.10
CA THR A 480 -1.26 -7.43 -2.26
C THR A 480 -0.15 -7.80 -3.24
N GLY A 481 0.74 -8.71 -2.85
CA GLY A 481 2.06 -8.83 -3.47
C GLY A 481 2.87 -7.54 -3.29
N VAL A 482 3.76 -7.25 -4.24
CA VAL A 482 4.54 -6.01 -4.28
C VAL A 482 3.77 -4.92 -5.03
N VAL A 483 3.50 -3.80 -4.37
CA VAL A 483 2.75 -2.67 -4.93
C VAL A 483 3.70 -1.50 -5.17
N VAL A 484 4.00 -1.19 -6.43
CA VAL A 484 5.02 -0.22 -6.82
C VAL A 484 4.39 1.11 -7.22
N MET A 485 4.60 2.16 -6.44
CA MET A 485 3.88 3.44 -6.50
C MET A 485 4.75 4.63 -6.96
N ASP A 486 4.08 5.64 -7.52
CA ASP A 486 4.60 6.99 -7.74
C ASP A 486 4.02 7.97 -6.71
N TYR A 487 4.74 9.05 -6.38
CA TYR A 487 4.28 10.18 -5.56
C TYR A 487 3.76 9.83 -4.15
N VAL A 488 4.15 8.69 -3.60
CA VAL A 488 3.77 8.31 -2.24
C VAL A 488 4.51 9.16 -1.19
N GLY A 489 3.84 9.48 -0.08
CA GLY A 489 4.39 10.35 0.97
C GLY A 489 4.21 11.85 0.73
N GLU A 490 3.54 12.26 -0.36
CA GLU A 490 3.20 13.67 -0.60
C GLU A 490 2.33 14.22 0.55
N GLY A 491 2.68 15.39 1.09
CA GLY A 491 1.96 15.97 2.23
C GLY A 491 2.06 15.15 3.54
N GLY A 492 2.95 14.14 3.60
CA GLY A 492 3.02 13.21 4.71
C GLY A 492 1.97 12.10 4.68
N ASP A 493 1.22 11.94 3.58
CA ASP A 493 0.25 10.86 3.42
C ASP A 493 0.98 9.54 3.07
N TRP A 494 0.97 8.62 4.04
CA TRP A 494 1.54 7.28 3.95
C TRP A 494 0.48 6.20 4.20
N ASP A 495 -0.81 6.53 4.15
CA ASP A 495 -1.86 5.61 4.58
C ASP A 495 -1.96 4.38 3.68
N ILE A 496 -1.89 4.54 2.35
CA ILE A 496 -1.81 3.40 1.42
C ILE A 496 -0.64 2.45 1.76
N VAL A 497 0.50 2.98 2.18
CA VAL A 497 1.67 2.17 2.58
C VAL A 497 1.39 1.40 3.86
N LYS A 498 0.78 2.05 4.86
CA LYS A 498 0.36 1.39 6.11
C LYS A 498 -0.66 0.28 5.83
N ILE A 499 -1.60 0.52 4.93
CA ILE A 499 -2.62 -0.47 4.56
C ILE A 499 -1.98 -1.67 3.87
N ILE A 500 -1.09 -1.46 2.89
CA ILE A 500 -0.36 -2.54 2.21
C ILE A 500 0.43 -3.38 3.22
N ILE A 501 1.15 -2.75 4.15
CA ILE A 501 1.86 -3.46 5.23
C ILE A 501 0.86 -4.25 6.09
N GLY A 502 -0.28 -3.64 6.44
CA GLY A 502 -1.36 -4.28 7.19
C GLY A 502 -1.91 -5.54 6.52
N MET A 503 -1.90 -5.63 5.18
CA MET A 503 -2.39 -6.81 4.45
C MET A 503 -1.55 -8.08 4.68
N ASN A 504 -0.35 -7.98 5.26
CA ASN A 504 0.37 -9.16 5.76
C ASN A 504 -0.39 -9.90 6.88
N MET A 505 -1.43 -9.30 7.47
CA MET A 505 -2.29 -9.97 8.44
C MET A 505 -2.92 -11.26 7.93
N GLY A 506 -3.22 -11.35 6.62
CA GLY A 506 -3.91 -12.52 6.07
C GLY A 506 -3.02 -13.76 6.02
N VAL A 507 -1.73 -13.62 5.73
CA VAL A 507 -0.80 -14.74 5.86
C VAL A 507 -0.49 -15.05 7.34
N LEU A 508 -0.47 -14.02 8.20
CA LEU A 508 -0.22 -14.19 9.63
C LEU A 508 -1.36 -14.89 10.38
N SER A 509 -2.62 -14.75 9.97
CA SER A 509 -3.74 -15.47 10.59
C SER A 509 -3.61 -16.98 10.39
N LYS A 510 -3.20 -17.40 9.19
CA LYS A 510 -2.94 -18.81 8.85
C LYS A 510 -1.85 -19.43 9.71
N MET A 511 -0.76 -18.69 9.93
CA MET A 511 0.34 -19.16 10.78
C MET A 511 -0.06 -19.35 12.24
N LYS A 512 -1.09 -18.64 12.72
CA LYS A 512 -1.60 -18.78 14.09
C LYS A 512 -2.64 -19.90 14.24
N GLY A 513 -3.01 -20.59 13.15
CA GLY A 513 -4.08 -21.59 13.14
C GLY A 513 -5.46 -20.98 13.36
N VAL A 514 -5.65 -19.72 13.00
CA VAL A 514 -6.92 -18.99 13.10
C VAL A 514 -7.47 -18.84 11.68
N ASP A 515 -8.07 -19.91 11.15
CA ASP A 515 -8.85 -19.90 9.90
C ASP A 515 -10.27 -20.41 10.16
#